data_AF-A0A6H0ZND6-F1
#
_entry.id   AF-A0A6H0ZND6-F1
#
_cell.length_a   1.000
_cell.length_b   1.000
_cell.length_c   1.000
_cell.angle_alpha   90.00
_cell.angle_beta   90.00
_cell.angle_gamma   90.00
#
_symmetry.space_group_name_H-M   'P 1'
#
loop_
_entity.id
_entity.type
_entity.pdbx_description
1 polymer ?
#
loop_
_entity_poly.entity_id
_entity_poly.type
_entity_poly.pdbx_seq_one_letter_code
_entity_poly.pdbx_strand_id
1 'polypeptide(L)'
;MVGESQTDTVNESFISRMNRLFAELHTAGERHGEMPDAACDMICQAAWLISDAIISAPVTCEADVAGKLRHAANLIADPTGVYAHEHSALVAATNDLKVFRAQEWNAALLAMRA
;
A
#
# COMPACT_ATOMS: atom_id res chain seq x y z
N MET A 1 -3.63 -10.93 -26.88
CA MET A 1 -2.68 -10.52 -25.83
C MET A 1 -2.71 -9.00 -25.80
N VAL A 2 -3.38 -8.41 -24.83
CA VAL A 2 -3.31 -6.96 -24.61
C VAL A 2 -1.96 -6.75 -23.92
N GLY A 3 -0.98 -6.24 -24.66
CA GLY A 3 0.27 -5.82 -24.06
C GLY A 3 -0.04 -4.65 -23.14
N GLU A 4 0.16 -4.84 -21.84
CA GLU A 4 0.23 -3.71 -20.91
C GLU A 4 1.31 -2.77 -21.45
N SER A 5 0.89 -1.58 -21.89
CA SER A 5 1.80 -0.62 -22.47
C SER A 5 2.76 -0.18 -21.36
N GLN A 6 4.06 -0.28 -21.64
CA GLN A 6 5.16 0.08 -20.72
C GLN A 6 5.07 1.53 -20.19
N THR A 7 4.22 2.37 -20.81
CA THR A 7 3.89 3.73 -20.38
C THR A 7 2.92 3.82 -19.20
N ASP A 8 2.01 2.85 -19.01
CA ASP A 8 1.00 2.91 -17.93
C ASP A 8 1.64 2.68 -16.55
N THR A 9 2.76 1.93 -16.50
CA THR A 9 3.55 1.70 -15.29
C THR A 9 4.34 2.92 -14.84
N VAL A 10 4.58 3.90 -15.73
CA VAL A 10 5.43 5.09 -15.46
C VAL A 10 4.64 6.22 -14.78
N ASN A 11 3.32 6.27 -14.96
CA ASN A 11 2.44 7.28 -14.33
C ASN A 11 1.76 6.79 -13.05
N GLU A 12 1.99 5.54 -12.66
CA GLU A 12 1.40 4.96 -11.46
C GLU A 12 2.18 5.37 -10.21
N SER A 13 1.45 5.77 -9.15
CA SER A 13 2.08 6.18 -7.89
C SER A 13 2.88 5.04 -7.26
N PHE A 14 3.92 5.39 -6.51
CA PHE A 14 4.75 4.41 -5.79
C PHE A 14 3.90 3.46 -4.93
N ILE A 15 2.94 4.01 -4.19
CA ILE A 15 2.05 3.25 -3.30
C ILE A 15 1.22 2.25 -4.10
N SER A 16 0.70 2.63 -5.27
CA SER A 16 -0.08 1.72 -6.10
C SER A 16 0.78 0.56 -6.64
N ARG A 17 2.00 0.85 -7.13
CA ARG A 17 2.94 -0.18 -7.59
C ARG A 17 3.32 -1.15 -6.47
N MET A 18 3.61 -0.64 -5.28
CA MET A 18 3.98 -1.47 -4.13
C MET A 18 2.81 -2.30 -3.59
N ASN A 19 1.59 -1.76 -3.60
CA ASN A 19 0.39 -2.53 -3.25
C ASN A 19 0.20 -3.74 -4.18
N ARG A 20 0.44 -3.58 -5.48
CA ARG A 20 0.35 -4.68 -6.44
C ARG A 20 1.40 -5.75 -6.16
N LEU A 21 2.65 -5.34 -5.98
CA LEU A 21 3.74 -6.25 -5.64
C LEU A 21 3.47 -6.99 -4.33
N PHE A 22 2.96 -6.29 -3.31
CA PHE A 22 2.55 -6.90 -2.05
C PHE A 22 1.49 -7.97 -2.28
N ALA A 23 0.42 -7.66 -3.03
CA ALA A 23 -0.65 -8.61 -3.33
C ALA A 23 -0.14 -9.84 -4.11
N GLU A 24 0.78 -9.66 -5.05
CA GLU A 24 1.40 -10.76 -5.79
C GLU A 24 2.16 -11.71 -4.85
N LEU A 25 3.01 -11.17 -3.97
CA LEU A 25 3.77 -11.96 -3.01
C LEU A 25 2.87 -12.63 -1.99
N HIS A 26 1.92 -11.87 -1.44
CA HIS A 26 1.03 -12.30 -0.38
C HIS A 26 0.11 -13.46 -0.82
N THR A 27 -0.33 -13.46 -2.08
CA THR A 27 -1.18 -14.53 -2.64
C THR A 27 -0.39 -15.65 -3.32
N ALA A 28 0.95 -15.64 -3.25
CA ALA A 28 1.76 -16.62 -3.96
C ALA A 28 1.51 -18.05 -3.48
N GLY A 29 1.40 -18.26 -2.16
CA GLY A 29 1.12 -19.58 -1.58
C GLY A 29 -0.24 -20.13 -2.01
N GLU A 30 -1.29 -19.29 -2.00
CA GLU A 30 -2.63 -19.69 -2.45
C GLU A 30 -2.66 -20.05 -3.94
N ARG A 31 -1.91 -19.31 -4.78
CA ARG A 31 -1.90 -19.52 -6.23
C ARG A 31 -1.05 -20.70 -6.69
N HIS A 32 0.00 -21.04 -5.95
CA HIS A 32 1.00 -22.03 -6.39
C HIS A 32 1.02 -23.30 -5.53
N GLY A 33 0.34 -23.32 -4.39
CA GLY A 33 0.25 -24.50 -3.51
C GLY A 33 1.53 -24.72 -2.69
N GLU A 34 1.84 -25.99 -2.42
CA GLU A 34 2.99 -26.37 -1.59
C GLU A 34 4.30 -25.86 -2.20
N MET A 35 5.08 -25.17 -1.36
CA MET A 35 6.32 -24.52 -1.73
C MET A 35 7.41 -24.94 -0.74
N PRO A 36 8.68 -25.07 -1.17
CA PRO A 36 9.77 -25.28 -0.23
C PRO A 36 9.78 -24.19 0.85
N ASP A 37 9.94 -24.57 2.12
CA ASP A 37 9.90 -23.65 3.26
C ASP A 37 10.81 -22.42 3.06
N ALA A 38 12.04 -22.63 2.58
CA ALA A 38 12.98 -21.54 2.33
C ALA A 38 12.47 -20.50 1.31
N ALA A 39 11.71 -20.93 0.30
CA ALA A 39 11.11 -20.02 -0.66
C ALA A 39 9.89 -19.30 -0.06
N CYS A 40 9.07 -20.00 0.75
CA CYS A 40 7.98 -19.40 1.49
C CYS A 40 8.49 -18.30 2.44
N ASP A 41 9.54 -18.58 3.20
CA ASP A 41 10.19 -17.62 4.11
C ASP A 41 10.67 -16.37 3.38
N MET A 42 11.33 -16.52 2.23
CA MET A 42 11.80 -15.39 1.43
C MET A 42 10.66 -14.54 0.87
N ILE A 43 9.56 -15.16 0.45
CA ILE A 43 8.36 -14.45 -0.04
C ILE A 43 7.72 -13.67 1.10
N CYS A 44 7.54 -14.29 2.27
CA CYS A 44 7.00 -13.62 3.46
C CYS A 44 7.87 -12.44 3.87
N GLN A 45 9.20 -12.64 3.93
CA GLN A 45 10.14 -11.56 4.24
C GLN A 45 10.06 -10.41 3.23
N ALA A 46 9.99 -10.71 1.94
CA ALA A 46 9.81 -9.69 0.92
C ALA A 46 8.48 -8.94 1.09
N ALA A 47 7.38 -9.65 1.33
CA ALA A 47 6.07 -9.03 1.56
C ALA A 47 6.09 -8.07 2.76
N TRP A 48 6.80 -8.43 3.84
CA TRP A 48 6.97 -7.54 5.01
C TRP A 48 7.73 -6.27 4.67
N LEU A 49 8.86 -6.37 3.95
CA LEU A 49 9.62 -5.19 3.51
C LEU A 49 8.80 -4.27 2.60
N ILE A 50 8.01 -4.83 1.69
CA ILE A 50 7.11 -4.05 0.83
C ILE A 50 6.01 -3.39 1.65
N SER A 51 5.44 -4.08 2.64
CA SER A 51 4.46 -3.49 3.55
C SER A 51 5.03 -2.28 4.29
N ASP A 52 6.23 -2.37 4.86
CA ASP A 52 6.89 -1.23 5.52
C ASP A 52 7.13 -0.06 4.56
N ALA A 53 7.47 -0.35 3.31
CA ALA A 53 7.65 0.66 2.27
C ALA A 53 6.33 1.37 1.94
N ILE A 54 5.21 0.64 1.83
CA ILE A 54 3.87 1.21 1.63
C ILE A 54 3.50 2.12 2.81
N ILE A 55 3.70 1.63 4.04
CA ILE A 55 3.37 2.35 5.27
C ILE A 55 4.16 3.66 5.38
N SER A 56 5.44 3.64 5.01
CA SER A 56 6.35 4.78 5.12
C SER A 56 6.28 5.76 3.95
N ALA A 57 5.66 5.39 2.83
CA ALA A 57 5.63 6.21 1.63
C ALA A 57 4.93 7.56 1.85
N PRO A 58 5.44 8.69 1.32
CA PRO A 58 4.74 9.96 1.42
C PRO A 58 3.43 9.93 0.61
N VAL A 59 2.41 10.63 1.10
CA VAL A 59 1.15 10.86 0.38
C VAL A 59 1.23 12.19 -0.36
N THR A 60 0.94 12.15 -1.67
CA THR A 60 0.93 13.35 -2.52
C THR A 60 -0.41 13.63 -3.17
N CYS A 61 -1.32 12.64 -3.17
CA CYS A 61 -2.64 12.75 -3.76
C CYS A 61 -3.66 11.88 -3.01
N GLU A 62 -4.95 12.05 -3.30
CA GLU A 62 -6.00 11.23 -2.69
C GLU A 62 -5.86 9.73 -2.98
N ALA A 63 -5.36 9.39 -4.18
CA ALA A 63 -5.14 8.00 -4.57
C ALA A 63 -4.08 7.30 -3.68
N ASP A 64 -3.07 8.05 -3.21
CA ASP A 64 -2.05 7.55 -2.27
C ASP A 64 -2.68 7.22 -0.91
N VAL A 65 -3.54 8.11 -0.39
CA VAL A 65 -4.29 7.86 0.86
C VAL A 65 -5.16 6.61 0.72
N ALA A 66 -5.92 6.53 -0.38
CA ALA A 66 -6.77 5.38 -0.65
C ALA A 66 -5.95 4.08 -0.77
N GLY A 67 -4.77 4.15 -1.37
CA GLY A 67 -3.82 3.05 -1.46
C GLY A 67 -3.37 2.55 -0.09
N LYS A 68 -2.98 3.44 0.83
CA LYS A 68 -2.61 3.05 2.20
C LYS A 68 -3.76 2.49 3.00
N LEU A 69 -4.96 3.08 2.88
CA LEU A 69 -6.15 2.58 3.56
C LEU A 69 -6.54 1.18 3.07
N ARG A 70 -6.41 0.92 1.77
CA ARG A 70 -6.65 -0.40 1.19
C ARG A 70 -5.60 -1.42 1.65
N HIS A 71 -4.33 -1.02 1.73
CA HIS A 71 -3.28 -1.87 2.30
C HIS A 71 -3.61 -2.28 3.74
N ALA A 72 -3.93 -1.30 4.60
CA ALA A 72 -4.32 -1.57 5.99
C ALA A 72 -5.54 -2.49 6.08
N ALA A 73 -6.57 -2.27 5.24
CA ALA A 73 -7.75 -3.11 5.19
C ALA A 73 -7.42 -4.56 4.77
N ASN A 74 -6.52 -4.75 3.80
CA ASN A 74 -6.09 -6.08 3.38
C ASN A 74 -5.40 -6.84 4.52
N LEU A 75 -4.51 -6.18 5.27
CA LEU A 75 -3.85 -6.79 6.42
C LEU A 75 -4.86 -7.19 7.51
N ILE A 76 -5.82 -6.32 7.82
CA ILE A 76 -6.86 -6.58 8.84
C ILE A 76 -7.81 -7.72 8.44
N ALA A 77 -8.08 -7.85 7.15
CA ALA A 77 -9.03 -8.82 6.63
C ALA A 77 -8.42 -10.20 6.40
N ASP A 78 -7.11 -10.38 6.58
CA ASP A 78 -6.44 -11.63 6.29
C ASP A 78 -6.88 -12.75 7.27
N PRO A 79 -7.40 -13.88 6.76
CA PRO A 79 -7.84 -15.00 7.60
C PRO A 79 -6.69 -15.83 8.19
N THR A 80 -5.46 -15.67 7.70
CA THR A 80 -4.29 -16.50 8.07
C THR A 80 -3.65 -16.09 9.39
N GLY A 81 -3.99 -14.94 9.95
CA GLY A 81 -3.53 -14.50 11.27
C GLY A 81 -3.43 -13.00 11.41
N VAL A 82 -2.74 -12.55 12.47
CA VAL A 82 -2.51 -11.14 12.76
C VAL A 82 -1.15 -10.71 12.22
N TYR A 83 -1.11 -9.71 11.35
CA TYR A 83 0.13 -9.11 10.88
C TYR A 83 0.69 -8.13 11.90
N ALA A 84 2.00 -8.20 12.10
CA ALA A 84 2.73 -7.20 12.87
C ALA A 84 2.52 -5.76 12.34
N HIS A 85 2.22 -5.62 11.06
CA HIS A 85 2.06 -4.33 10.38
C HIS A 85 0.63 -3.77 10.37
N GLU A 86 -0.39 -4.51 10.85
CA GLU A 86 -1.78 -4.04 10.84
C GLU A 86 -1.94 -2.69 11.53
N HIS A 87 -1.46 -2.61 12.77
CA HIS A 87 -1.61 -1.42 13.59
C HIS A 87 -0.85 -0.23 12.99
N SER A 88 0.40 -0.44 12.57
CA SER A 88 1.22 0.62 11.98
C SER A 88 0.65 1.11 10.65
N ALA A 89 0.12 0.22 9.81
CA ALA A 89 -0.54 0.59 8.56
C ALA A 89 -1.79 1.43 8.80
N LEU A 90 -2.64 1.04 9.75
CA LEU A 90 -3.86 1.79 10.08
C LEU A 90 -3.52 3.18 10.63
N VAL A 91 -2.58 3.27 11.57
CA VAL A 91 -2.16 4.53 12.18
C VAL A 91 -1.53 5.46 11.14
N ALA A 92 -0.65 4.95 10.27
CA ALA A 92 -0.04 5.74 9.22
C ALA A 92 -1.08 6.27 8.24
N ALA A 93 -1.95 5.41 7.71
CA ALA A 93 -2.96 5.79 6.72
C ALA A 93 -3.94 6.84 7.26
N THR A 94 -4.39 6.69 8.51
CA THR A 94 -5.32 7.64 9.14
C THR A 94 -4.65 8.97 9.48
N ASN A 95 -3.40 8.96 9.93
CA ASN A 95 -2.63 10.18 10.14
C ASN A 95 -2.36 10.92 8.83
N ASP A 96 -1.97 10.23 7.77
CA ASP A 96 -1.74 10.84 6.46
C ASP A 96 -3.03 11.46 5.90
N LEU A 97 -4.17 10.78 6.03
CA LEU A 97 -5.47 11.35 5.64
C LEU A 97 -5.76 12.65 6.41
N LYS A 98 -5.56 12.65 7.72
CA LYS A 98 -5.76 13.83 8.57
C LYS A 98 -4.86 14.99 8.14
N VAL A 99 -3.58 14.72 7.91
CA VAL A 99 -2.61 15.73 7.47
C VAL A 99 -2.97 16.26 6.09
N PHE A 100 -3.28 15.38 5.14
CA PHE A 100 -3.65 15.74 3.77
C PHE A 100 -4.88 16.65 3.73
N ARG A 101 -5.96 16.30 4.42
CA ARG A 101 -7.18 17.13 4.50
C ARG A 101 -6.93 18.49 5.16
N ALA A 102 -6.06 18.54 6.17
CA ALA A 102 -5.69 19.81 6.80
C ALA A 102 -4.92 20.72 5.82
N GLN A 103 -4.05 20.15 4.98
CA GLN A 103 -3.32 20.90 3.96
C GLN A 103 -4.26 21.46 2.88
N GLU A 104 -5.19 20.64 2.37
CA GLU A 104 -6.20 21.09 1.39
C GLU A 104 -7.04 22.25 1.93
N TRP A 105 -7.50 22.13 3.18
CA TRP A 105 -8.28 23.18 3.83
C TRP A 105 -7.48 24.49 3.97
N ASN A 106 -6.23 24.40 4.42
CA ASN A 106 -5.37 25.57 4.55
C ASN A 106 -5.09 26.23 3.20
N ALA A 107 -4.87 25.44 2.15
CA ALA A 107 -4.69 25.96 0.79
C ALA A 107 -5.95 26.69 0.30
N ALA A 108 -7.14 26.13 0.53
CA ALA A 108 -8.41 26.77 0.19
C ALA A 108 -8.62 28.10 0.94
N LEU A 109 -8.32 28.15 2.24
CA LEU A 109 -8.40 29.38 3.03
C LEU A 109 -7.44 30.47 2.55
N LEU A 110 -6.23 30.10 2.11
CA LEU A 110 -5.28 31.06 1.54
C LEU A 110 -5.78 31.61 0.20
N ALA A 111 -6.33 30.74 -0.67
CA ALA A 111 -6.89 31.14 -1.94
C ALA A 111 -8.09 32.09 -1.80
N MET A 112 -8.89 31.96 -0.72
CA MET A 112 -9.98 32.89 -0.41
C MET A 112 -9.53 34.27 0.08
N ARG A 113 -8.26 34.40 0.53
CA ARG A 113 -7.70 35.65 1.07
C ARG A 113 -6.88 36.45 0.05
N ALA A 114 -6.56 35.84 -1.09
CA ALA A 114 -5.82 36.45 -2.19
C ALA A 114 -6.76 37.18 -3.16
#